data_AF-A0A914EXG7-F1
#
_entry.id   AF-A0A914EXG7-F1
#
_cell.length_a   1.000
_cell.length_b   1.000
_cell.length_c   1.000
_cell.angle_alpha   90.00
_cell.angle_beta   90.00
_cell.angle_gamma   90.00
#
_symmetry.space_group_name_H-M   'P 1'
#
loop_
_entity.id
_entity.type
_entity.pdbx_description
1 polymer ?
#
loop_
_entity_poly.entity_id
_entity_poly.type
_entity_poly.pdbx_seq_one_letter_code
_entity_poly.pdbx_strand_id
1 'polypeptide(L)'
;MYADNPGILLRLIGYKSGTFAFHPSMKDDGLHPTAAAPYLFRDWMKNMLKDWKFDNICTAHIGVKLGGAHAEVTTLLEKAEPLFAKLSEENKKKNPDGKLPPEMTANTNIYGNQC
;
A
#
# COMPACT_ATOMS: atom_id res chain seq x y z
N MET A 1 16.50 -18.58 -2.28
CA MET A 1 15.55 -18.83 -1.16
C MET A 1 14.49 -17.73 -1.01
N TYR A 2 14.84 -16.42 -0.91
CA TYR A 2 13.83 -15.34 -0.96
C TYR A 2 13.25 -15.15 -2.36
N ALA A 3 14.10 -15.17 -3.40
CA ALA A 3 13.66 -15.05 -4.79
C ALA A 3 12.67 -16.16 -5.22
N ASP A 4 12.81 -17.36 -4.64
CA ASP A 4 11.99 -18.52 -4.98
C ASP A 4 10.66 -18.58 -4.20
N ASN A 5 10.59 -17.89 -3.06
CA ASN A 5 9.40 -17.82 -2.22
C ASN A 5 9.41 -16.54 -1.35
N PRO A 6 9.11 -15.36 -1.94
CA PRO A 6 9.23 -14.07 -1.25
C PRO A 6 8.31 -13.96 -0.03
N GLY A 7 7.24 -14.77 0.03
CA GLY A 7 6.33 -14.83 1.17
C GLY A 7 6.87 -15.56 2.40
N ILE A 8 8.01 -16.27 2.31
CA ILE A 8 8.52 -17.07 3.43
C ILE A 8 8.94 -16.20 4.63
N LEU A 9 9.56 -15.05 4.38
CA LEU A 9 9.94 -14.11 5.44
C LEU A 9 8.73 -13.47 6.09
N LEU A 10 7.69 -13.13 5.31
CA LEU A 10 6.46 -12.54 5.83
C LEU A 10 5.67 -13.54 6.69
N ARG A 11 5.64 -14.81 6.31
CA ARG A 11 4.98 -15.87 7.10
C ARG A 11 5.65 -16.08 8.46
N LEU A 12 6.98 -15.98 8.53
CA LEU A 12 7.73 -16.11 9.78
C LEU A 12 7.49 -14.96 10.76
N ILE A 13 7.12 -13.78 10.28
CA ILE A 13 6.76 -12.62 11.12
C ILE A 13 5.25 -12.50 11.37
N GLY A 14 4.47 -13.54 11.08
CA GLY A 14 3.07 -13.65 11.50
C GLY A 14 2.02 -13.33 10.44
N TYR A 15 2.40 -13.08 9.18
CA TYR A 15 1.41 -12.96 8.10
C TYR A 15 0.80 -14.33 7.78
N LYS A 16 -0.53 -14.43 7.91
CA LYS A 16 -1.26 -15.66 7.64
C LYS A 16 -1.61 -15.77 6.15
N SER A 17 -1.47 -16.97 5.60
CA SER A 17 -1.95 -17.28 4.26
C SER A 17 -3.44 -16.91 4.12
N GLY A 18 -3.79 -16.27 3.01
CA GLY A 18 -5.18 -15.89 2.71
C GLY A 18 -5.68 -14.62 3.39
N THR A 19 -4.81 -13.89 4.11
CA THR A 19 -5.08 -12.54 4.63
C THR A 19 -4.39 -11.49 3.76
N PHE A 20 -4.95 -10.28 3.71
CA PHE A 20 -4.26 -9.13 3.11
C PHE A 20 -3.71 -8.20 4.16
N ALA A 21 -2.60 -7.57 3.79
CA ALA A 21 -2.06 -6.43 4.48
C ALA A 21 -1.33 -5.54 3.49
N PHE A 22 -1.24 -4.28 3.83
CA PHE A 22 -0.41 -3.37 3.09
C PHE A 22 1.07 -3.59 3.41
N HIS A 23 1.91 -3.36 2.40
CA HIS A 23 3.35 -3.45 2.54
C HIS A 23 3.85 -2.42 3.57
N PRO A 24 4.86 -2.76 4.41
CA PRO A 24 5.43 -1.84 5.39
C PRO A 24 5.89 -0.51 4.79
N SER A 25 6.30 -0.51 3.51
CA SER A 25 6.75 0.71 2.81
C SER A 25 5.72 1.84 2.81
N MET A 26 4.43 1.53 3.01
CA MET A 26 3.42 2.57 3.14
C MET A 26 3.70 3.55 4.30
N LYS A 27 4.53 3.16 5.28
CA LYS A 27 4.86 3.98 6.46
C LYS A 27 6.07 4.89 6.27
N ASP A 28 6.84 4.71 5.20
CA ASP A 28 8.06 5.46 4.91
C ASP A 28 8.12 5.95 3.46
N ASP A 29 8.52 5.12 2.50
CA ASP A 29 8.89 5.51 1.12
C ASP A 29 7.86 5.11 0.05
N GLY A 30 6.87 4.30 0.41
CA GLY A 30 5.84 3.78 -0.48
C GLY A 30 4.72 4.77 -0.80
N LEU A 31 4.62 5.90 -0.10
CA LEU A 31 3.68 6.98 -0.40
C LEU A 31 4.42 8.31 -0.51
N HIS A 32 3.91 9.18 -1.37
CA HIS A 32 4.41 10.55 -1.49
C HIS A 32 4.31 11.28 -0.14
N PRO A 33 5.37 11.99 0.35
CA PRO A 33 5.43 12.51 1.72
C PRO A 33 4.64 13.82 1.88
N THR A 34 3.34 13.75 1.60
CA THR A 34 2.37 14.84 1.75
C THR A 34 1.21 14.35 2.60
N ALA A 35 0.53 15.27 3.28
CA ALA A 35 -0.65 14.93 4.08
C ALA A 35 -1.79 14.31 3.24
N ALA A 36 -1.90 14.69 1.96
CA ALA A 36 -2.95 14.21 1.07
C ALA A 36 -2.72 12.78 0.55
N ALA A 37 -1.47 12.35 0.38
CA ALA A 37 -1.15 11.10 -0.30
C ALA A 37 -1.79 9.84 0.30
N PRO A 38 -1.85 9.64 1.64
CA PRO A 38 -2.54 8.49 2.23
C PRO A 38 -4.03 8.44 1.85
N TYR A 39 -4.70 9.59 1.83
CA TYR A 39 -6.11 9.68 1.43
C TYR A 39 -6.33 9.47 -0.06
N LEU A 40 -5.45 10.02 -0.91
CA LEU A 40 -5.50 9.79 -2.36
C LEU A 40 -5.35 8.29 -2.70
N PHE A 41 -4.41 7.60 -2.05
CA PHE A 41 -4.23 6.16 -2.22
C PHE A 41 -5.47 5.37 -1.78
N ARG A 42 -6.01 5.69 -0.60
CA ARG A 42 -7.25 5.10 -0.09
C ARG A 42 -8.40 5.29 -1.07
N ASP A 43 -8.61 6.52 -1.54
CA ASP A 43 -9.73 6.86 -2.41
C ASP A 43 -9.60 6.21 -3.79
N TRP A 44 -8.37 6.15 -4.32
CA TRP A 44 -8.07 5.38 -5.54
C TRP A 44 -8.45 3.91 -5.39
N MET A 45 -8.08 3.24 -4.29
CA MET A 45 -8.47 1.85 -4.08
C MET A 45 -9.98 1.67 -3.87
N LYS A 46 -10.65 2.60 -3.16
CA LYS A 46 -12.11 2.57 -3.00
C LYS A 46 -12.82 2.68 -4.35
N ASN A 47 -12.35 3.56 -5.23
CA ASN A 47 -12.88 3.71 -6.58
C ASN A 47 -12.62 2.46 -7.43
N MET A 48 -11.41 1.87 -7.35
CA MET A 48 -11.11 0.60 -8.00
C MET A 48 -12.08 -0.51 -7.54
N LEU A 49 -12.36 -0.64 -6.24
CA LEU A 49 -13.32 -1.63 -5.72
C LEU A 49 -14.77 -1.35 -6.15
N LYS A 50 -15.12 -0.08 -6.36
CA LYS A 50 -16.44 0.27 -6.89
C LYS A 50 -16.58 -0.24 -8.32
N ASP A 51 -15.57 0.04 -9.15
CA ASP A 51 -15.62 -0.19 -10.59
C ASP A 51 -15.32 -1.64 -10.95
N TRP A 52 -14.44 -2.32 -10.21
CA TRP A 52 -13.96 -3.65 -10.54
C TRP A 52 -14.50 -4.69 -9.56
N LYS A 53 -15.23 -5.67 -10.09
CA LYS A 53 -15.69 -6.86 -9.36
C LYS A 53 -14.77 -8.02 -9.67
N PHE A 54 -13.79 -8.25 -8.79
CA PHE A 54 -12.84 -9.35 -8.92
C PHE A 54 -13.03 -10.37 -7.78
N ASP A 55 -12.91 -11.65 -8.10
CA ASP A 55 -12.99 -12.71 -7.08
C ASP A 55 -11.61 -13.14 -6.59
N ASN A 56 -10.57 -12.91 -7.41
CA ASN A 56 -9.21 -13.33 -7.19
C ASN A 56 -8.24 -12.15 -7.28
N ILE A 57 -7.14 -12.21 -6.54
CA ILE A 57 -6.04 -11.22 -6.64
C ILE A 57 -4.70 -11.91 -6.39
N CYS A 58 -3.71 -11.54 -7.18
CA CYS A 58 -2.33 -11.96 -7.02
C CYS A 58 -1.53 -10.80 -6.40
N THR A 59 -0.87 -11.04 -5.27
CA THR A 59 -0.03 -10.05 -4.61
C THR A 59 1.44 -10.39 -4.78
N ALA A 60 2.30 -9.37 -4.82
CA ALA A 60 3.74 -9.55 -5.05
C ALA A 60 4.43 -10.40 -3.95
N HIS A 61 3.96 -10.32 -2.70
CA HIS A 61 4.68 -10.93 -1.56
C HIS A 61 3.86 -11.93 -0.75
N ILE A 62 2.52 -11.78 -0.69
CA ILE A 62 1.68 -12.62 0.19
C ILE A 62 1.12 -13.84 -0.58
N GLY A 63 1.17 -13.78 -1.91
CA GLY A 63 0.73 -14.84 -2.82
C GLY A 63 -0.63 -14.53 -3.47
N VAL A 64 -1.32 -15.59 -3.89
CA VAL A 64 -2.61 -15.53 -4.60
C VAL A 64 -3.75 -15.81 -3.64
N LYS A 65 -4.78 -14.97 -3.67
CA LYS A 65 -6.08 -15.23 -3.04
C LYS A 65 -7.06 -15.67 -4.12
N LEU A 66 -7.63 -16.85 -3.91
CA LEU A 66 -8.73 -17.37 -4.71
C LEU A 66 -10.03 -17.20 -3.92
N GLY A 67 -11.05 -16.61 -4.54
CA GLY A 67 -12.36 -16.39 -3.95
C GLY A 67 -12.41 -15.25 -2.92
N GLY A 68 -13.45 -14.43 -3.01
CA GLY A 68 -13.79 -13.42 -2.00
C GLY A 68 -12.76 -12.28 -1.85
N ALA A 69 -11.83 -12.13 -2.80
CA ALA A 69 -10.76 -11.14 -2.68
C ALA A 69 -11.29 -9.70 -2.56
N HIS A 70 -12.36 -9.36 -3.28
CA HIS A 70 -12.97 -8.03 -3.23
C HIS A 70 -13.44 -7.62 -1.82
N ALA A 71 -14.15 -8.53 -1.14
CA ALA A 71 -14.64 -8.29 0.22
C ALA A 71 -13.49 -8.18 1.23
N GLU A 72 -12.44 -8.98 1.06
CA GLU A 72 -11.27 -8.95 1.92
C GLU A 72 -10.47 -7.64 1.75
N VAL A 73 -10.30 -7.15 0.51
CA VAL A 73 -9.64 -5.85 0.26
C VAL A 73 -10.49 -4.69 0.80
N THR A 74 -11.82 -4.78 0.69
CA THR A 74 -12.74 -3.81 1.30
C THR A 74 -12.55 -3.76 2.82
N THR A 75 -12.54 -4.92 3.46
CA THR A 75 -12.30 -5.05 4.91
C THR A 75 -10.92 -4.54 5.32
N LEU A 76 -9.88 -4.78 4.50
CA LEU A 76 -8.54 -4.28 4.74
C LEU A 76 -8.51 -2.73 4.73
N LEU A 77 -9.17 -2.11 3.75
CA LEU A 77 -9.25 -0.65 3.65
C LEU A 77 -9.91 -0.02 4.88
N GLU A 78 -11.02 -0.59 5.34
CA GLU A 78 -11.73 -0.12 6.54
C GLU A 78 -10.84 -0.21 7.78
N LYS A 79 -10.14 -1.33 7.96
CA LYS A 79 -9.19 -1.53 9.07
C LYS A 79 -7.99 -0.59 8.99
N ALA A 80 -7.65 -0.09 7.81
CA ALA A 80 -6.51 0.80 7.59
C ALA A 80 -6.84 2.29 7.74
N GLU A 81 -8.10 2.69 7.95
CA GLU A 81 -8.46 4.10 8.16
C GLU A 81 -7.62 4.80 9.27
N PRO A 82 -7.38 4.18 10.44
CA PRO A 82 -6.52 4.78 11.47
C PRO A 82 -5.07 4.97 11.00
N LEU A 83 -4.57 4.08 10.14
CA LEU A 83 -3.24 4.20 9.56
C LEU A 83 -3.18 5.38 8.59
N PHE A 84 -4.17 5.54 7.70
CA PHE A 84 -4.20 6.67 6.77
C PHE A 84 -4.25 8.01 7.51
N ALA A 85 -5.06 8.11 8.56
CA ALA A 85 -5.12 9.30 9.41
C ALA A 85 -3.76 9.58 10.08
N LYS A 86 -3.13 8.55 10.65
CA LYS A 86 -1.81 8.67 11.28
C LYS A 86 -0.75 9.17 10.29
N LEU A 87 -0.67 8.57 9.10
CA LEU A 87 0.32 8.93 8.09
C LEU A 87 0.10 10.35 7.56
N SER A 88 -1.17 10.76 7.37
CA SER A 88 -1.50 12.13 6.99
C SER A 88 -0.99 13.14 8.02
N GLU A 89 -1.24 12.89 9.31
CA GLU A 89 -0.79 13.77 10.39
C GLU A 89 0.73 13.79 10.55
N GLU A 90 1.39 12.64 10.40
CA GLU A 90 2.86 12.56 10.42
C GLU A 90 3.49 13.32 9.24
N ASN A 91 2.94 13.16 8.04
CA ASN A 91 3.41 13.88 6.86
C ASN A 91 3.17 15.38 6.97
N LYS A 92 2.03 15.81 7.54
CA LYS A 92 1.75 17.22 7.82
C LYS A 92 2.75 17.84 8.78
N LYS A 93 3.20 17.07 9.80
CA LYS A 93 4.22 17.52 10.76
C LYS A 93 5.61 17.60 10.14
N LYS A 94 5.97 16.63 9.29
CA LYS A 94 7.27 16.56 8.63
C LYS A 94 7.41 17.57 7.48
N ASN A 95 6.32 17.84 6.78
CA ASN A 95 6.28 18.66 5.57
C ASN A 95 5.05 19.60 5.57
N PRO A 96 5.05 20.62 6.44
CA PRO A 96 3.90 21.49 6.65
C PRO A 96 3.58 22.40 5.46
N ASP A 97 4.58 22.72 4.63
CA ASP A 97 4.40 23.51 3.40
C ASP A 97 4.07 22.64 2.17
N GLY A 98 4.03 21.31 2.34
CA GLY A 98 3.68 20.36 1.30
C GLY A 98 4.66 20.34 0.13
N LYS A 99 5.84 20.95 0.29
CA LYS A 99 6.86 21.00 -0.75
C LYS A 99 7.64 19.71 -0.76
N LEU A 100 7.98 19.24 -1.95
CA LEU A 100 8.84 18.08 -2.07
C LEU A 100 10.23 18.42 -1.51
N PRO A 101 10.86 17.51 -0.74
CA PRO A 101 12.27 17.60 -0.47
C PRO A 101 13.03 17.67 -1.80
N PRO A 102 14.05 18.54 -1.94
CA PRO A 102 14.81 18.69 -3.18
C PRO A 102 15.30 17.35 -3.76
N GLU A 103 15.68 16.42 -2.90
CA GLU A 103 16.16 15.07 -3.22
C GLU A 103 15.10 14.15 -3.84
N MET A 104 13.81 14.42 -3.65
CA MET A 104 12.71 13.62 -4.23
C MET A 104 12.28 14.07 -5.63
N THR A 105 12.76 15.25 -6.08
CA THR A 105 12.39 15.80 -7.40
C THR A 105 13.15 15.19 -8.57
N ALA A 106 14.22 14.41 -8.30
CA ALA A 106 15.15 13.98 -9.35
C ALA A 106 15.15 12.48 -9.68
N ASN A 107 14.69 11.58 -8.80
CA ASN A 107 14.94 10.13 -8.94
C ASN A 107 13.74 9.21 -8.72
N THR A 108 12.52 9.73 -8.58
CA THR A 108 11.35 8.85 -8.55
C THR A 108 11.07 8.36 -9.97
N ASN A 109 11.12 7.04 -10.16
CA ASN A 109 10.75 6.34 -11.40
C ASN A 109 9.22 6.44 -11.63
N ILE A 110 8.74 7.68 -11.80
CA ILE A 110 7.33 8.01 -12.06
C ILE A 110 6.88 7.35 -13.38
N TYR A 111 7.82 7.03 -14.27
CA TYR A 111 7.56 6.43 -15.58
C TYR A 111 7.59 4.89 -15.59
N GLY A 112 7.87 4.22 -14.46
CA GLY A 112 7.92 2.76 -14.38
C GLY A 112 8.94 2.10 -15.33
N ASN A 113 9.98 2.81 -15.77
CA ASN A 113 10.91 2.37 -16.80
C ASN A 113 12.18 1.70 -16.26
N GLN A 114 12.32 1.59 -14.93
CA GLN A 114 13.35 0.77 -14.28
C GLN A 114 12.70 -0.23 -13.32
N CYS A 115 12.74 -1.51 -13.71
CA CYS A 115 12.58 -2.67 -12.83
C CYS A 115 13.94 -3.29 -12.57
#